data_AF-A0AAV5DHQ1-F1
#
_entry.id   AF-A0AAV5DHQ1-F1
#
_cell.length_a   1.000
_cell.length_b   1.000
_cell.length_c   1.000
_cell.angle_alpha   90.00
_cell.angle_beta   90.00
_cell.angle_gamma   90.00
#
_symmetry.space_group_name_H-M   'P 1'
#
loop_
_entity.id
_entity.type
_entity.pdbx_description
1 polymer ?
#
loop_
_entity_poly.entity_id
_entity_poly.type
_entity_poly.pdbx_seq_one_letter_code
_entity_poly.pdbx_strand_id
1 'polypeptide(L)'
;MYRNMRRERNEDEGAVSLPCFGNATKIDLNLGLLRLALPSSGAFARLAELRLKRARFQGPLKLGDVVSSPRCPVLRVVSVCNSSGVDTLTVRSKSLLRMELLWLNGLQELTIDAPALKVLELFKCFVQIQPVVDIAAPQLVSLYWHDAFHRSSVSLGNLGQLQLLSTSYILVYGSQCTRRHNREIQWLLQRFQAIHSLHIMLPYGWLFLHENYKAE
;
A
#
# COMPACT_ATOMS: atom_id res chain seq x y z
N MET A 1 34.97 -28.83 10.95
CA MET A 1 35.05 -27.58 10.15
C MET A 1 34.20 -27.75 8.90
N TYR A 2 32.91 -27.43 8.97
CA TYR A 2 32.03 -27.47 7.79
C TYR A 2 32.11 -26.12 7.07
N ARG A 3 32.59 -26.15 5.82
CA ARG A 3 32.64 -25.02 4.91
C ARG A 3 31.22 -24.52 4.65
N ASN A 4 30.92 -23.31 5.11
CA ASN A 4 29.75 -22.55 4.69
C ASN A 4 29.86 -22.28 3.19
N MET A 5 29.09 -23.03 2.41
CA MET A 5 28.83 -22.75 1.01
C MET A 5 27.91 -21.51 0.97
N ARG A 6 28.50 -20.32 1.13
CA ARG A 6 27.88 -19.08 0.69
C ARG A 6 27.72 -19.21 -0.82
N ARG A 7 26.52 -19.59 -1.27
CA ARG A 7 26.08 -19.28 -2.63
C ARG A 7 26.04 -17.76 -2.72
N GLU A 8 27.13 -17.18 -3.21
CA GLU A 8 27.12 -15.88 -3.87
C GLU A 8 26.04 -15.98 -4.95
N ARG A 9 24.86 -15.42 -4.63
CA ARG A 9 23.78 -15.33 -5.59
C ARG A 9 24.21 -14.24 -6.55
N ASN A 10 24.70 -14.64 -7.72
CA ASN A 10 25.12 -13.77 -8.82
C ASN A 10 24.26 -12.51 -8.89
N GLU A 11 24.90 -11.34 -8.77
CA GLU A 11 24.31 -10.01 -8.92
C GLU A 11 24.01 -9.68 -10.38
N ASP A 12 23.43 -10.61 -11.13
CA ASP A 12 23.09 -10.43 -12.54
C ASP A 12 21.76 -11.11 -12.92
N GLU A 13 20.83 -11.21 -11.96
CA GLU A 13 19.42 -11.42 -12.30
C GLU A 13 18.90 -10.12 -12.94
N GLY A 14 18.93 -10.06 -14.27
CA GLY A 14 18.40 -8.96 -15.06
C GLY A 14 16.96 -8.62 -14.67
N ALA A 15 16.67 -7.33 -14.56
CA ALA A 15 15.31 -6.87 -14.27
C ALA A 15 14.37 -7.24 -15.43
N VAL A 16 13.21 -7.77 -15.09
CA VAL A 16 12.11 -7.96 -16.05
C VAL A 16 11.61 -6.58 -16.43
N SER A 17 11.78 -6.20 -17.70
CA SER A 17 11.20 -4.97 -18.24
C SER A 17 9.77 -5.24 -18.66
N LEU A 18 8.82 -4.47 -18.12
CA LEU A 18 7.42 -4.56 -18.52
C LEU A 18 7.20 -3.71 -19.79
N PRO A 19 6.82 -4.30 -20.94
CA PRO A 19 6.54 -3.54 -22.15
C PRO A 19 5.23 -2.75 -22.02
N CYS A 20 5.08 -1.69 -22.81
CA CYS A 20 3.82 -0.96 -22.90
C CYS A 20 2.78 -1.72 -23.73
N PHE A 21 1.91 -2.47 -23.05
CA PHE A 21 0.78 -3.15 -23.65
C PHE A 21 -0.35 -2.16 -24.01
N GLY A 22 -0.23 -1.44 -25.13
CA GLY A 22 -1.18 -0.37 -25.52
C GLY A 22 -2.64 -0.82 -25.68
N ASN A 23 -2.86 -2.09 -26.05
CA ASN A 23 -4.21 -2.68 -26.18
C ASN A 23 -4.71 -3.40 -24.93
N ALA A 24 -3.85 -3.63 -23.93
CA ALA A 24 -4.27 -4.36 -22.74
C ALA A 24 -5.23 -3.52 -21.90
N THR A 25 -6.34 -4.13 -21.51
CA THR A 25 -7.30 -3.55 -20.56
C THR A 25 -7.06 -4.05 -19.14
N LYS A 26 -6.34 -5.16 -18.98
CA LYS A 26 -5.97 -5.76 -17.71
C LYS A 26 -4.56 -6.33 -17.78
N ILE A 27 -3.77 -6.07 -16.75
CA ILE A 27 -2.48 -6.69 -16.50
C ILE A 27 -2.52 -7.27 -15.09
N ASP A 28 -2.27 -8.57 -14.96
CA ASP A 28 -2.17 -9.27 -13.67
C ASP A 28 -0.90 -10.11 -13.69
N LEU A 29 0.07 -9.74 -12.87
CA LEU A 29 1.40 -10.35 -12.87
C LEU A 29 1.76 -10.79 -11.45
N ASN A 30 2.17 -12.04 -11.33
CA ASN A 30 2.87 -12.54 -10.15
C ASN A 30 4.32 -12.78 -10.54
N LEU A 31 5.21 -11.97 -9.99
CA LEU A 31 6.60 -11.91 -10.41
C LEU A 31 7.52 -12.74 -9.52
N GLY A 32 7.02 -13.48 -8.51
CA GLY A 32 7.86 -14.39 -7.73
C GLY A 32 9.03 -13.73 -7.00
N LEU A 33 8.94 -12.43 -6.71
CA LEU A 33 9.99 -11.54 -6.22
C LEU A 33 11.06 -11.21 -7.27
N LEU A 34 10.76 -11.27 -8.57
CA LEU A 34 11.67 -10.79 -9.61
C LEU A 34 11.78 -9.26 -9.57
N ARG A 35 12.95 -8.77 -9.99
CA ARG A 35 13.20 -7.34 -10.22
C ARG A 35 12.34 -6.88 -11.39
N LEU A 36 11.57 -5.81 -11.21
CA LEU A 36 10.67 -5.24 -12.20
C LEU A 36 11.12 -3.84 -12.54
N ALA A 37 11.45 -3.62 -13.82
CA ALA A 37 11.65 -2.29 -14.39
C ALA A 37 10.36 -1.87 -15.11
N LEU A 38 9.82 -0.73 -14.70
CA LEU A 38 8.62 -0.16 -15.33
C LEU A 38 8.99 0.52 -16.66
N PRO A 39 8.10 0.53 -17.66
CA PRO A 39 8.41 1.08 -18.97
C PRO A 39 8.66 2.58 -18.87
N SER A 40 9.80 3.07 -19.37
CA SER A 40 10.18 4.48 -19.29
C SER A 40 9.38 5.41 -20.22
N SER A 41 8.76 4.86 -21.27
CA SER A 41 7.96 5.60 -22.25
C SER A 41 6.67 4.84 -22.57
N GLY A 42 5.71 5.50 -23.23
CA GLY A 42 4.44 4.90 -23.64
C GLY A 42 3.33 5.02 -22.60
N ALA A 43 2.08 5.00 -23.08
CA ALA A 43 0.88 5.06 -22.24
C ALA A 43 0.10 3.75 -22.34
N PHE A 44 -0.42 3.30 -21.21
CA PHE A 44 -1.38 2.21 -21.15
C PHE A 44 -2.80 2.79 -21.31
N ALA A 45 -3.07 3.34 -22.49
CA ALA A 45 -4.27 4.16 -22.75
C ALA A 45 -5.60 3.44 -22.46
N ARG A 46 -5.63 2.10 -22.56
CA ARG A 46 -6.82 1.27 -22.37
C ARG A 46 -6.82 0.47 -21.06
N LEU A 47 -5.75 0.54 -20.28
CA LEU A 47 -5.57 -0.27 -19.09
C LEU A 47 -6.52 0.20 -18.00
N ALA A 48 -7.48 -0.65 -17.68
CA ALA A 48 -8.50 -0.43 -16.65
C ALA A 48 -8.10 -1.09 -15.32
N GLU A 49 -7.25 -2.12 -15.34
CA GLU A 49 -6.87 -2.88 -14.16
C GLU A 49 -5.40 -3.30 -14.19
N LEU A 50 -4.66 -2.95 -13.14
CA LEU A 50 -3.27 -3.35 -12.92
C LEU A 50 -3.15 -4.08 -11.58
N ARG A 51 -2.71 -5.34 -11.61
CA ARG A 51 -2.36 -6.12 -10.43
C ARG A 51 -0.92 -6.59 -10.50
N LEU A 52 -0.13 -6.24 -9.50
CA LEU A 52 1.27 -6.62 -9.37
C LEU A 52 1.47 -7.34 -8.03
N LYS A 53 1.91 -8.60 -8.08
CA LYS A 53 2.15 -9.44 -6.91
C LYS A 53 3.60 -9.83 -6.89
N ARG A 54 4.22 -9.78 -5.71
CA ARG A 54 5.59 -10.28 -5.48
C ARG A 54 6.58 -9.61 -6.44
N ALA A 55 6.57 -8.29 -6.53
CA ALA A 55 7.45 -7.52 -7.38
C ALA A 55 8.54 -6.81 -6.57
N ARG A 56 9.77 -6.74 -7.11
CA ARG A 56 10.83 -5.87 -6.58
C ARG A 56 11.04 -4.72 -7.56
N PHE A 57 10.40 -3.59 -7.33
CA PHE A 57 10.49 -2.43 -8.20
C PHE A 57 11.91 -1.87 -8.19
N GLN A 58 12.44 -1.57 -9.38
CA GLN A 58 13.76 -0.99 -9.58
C GLN A 58 13.75 -0.03 -10.78
N GLY A 59 14.73 0.87 -10.79
CA GLY A 59 14.93 1.83 -11.87
C GLY A 59 14.48 3.25 -11.49
N PRO A 60 14.73 4.22 -12.39
CA PRO A 60 14.49 5.63 -12.11
C PRO A 60 13.01 6.00 -12.09
N LEU A 61 12.17 5.22 -12.77
CA LEU A 61 10.74 5.49 -12.88
C LEU A 61 9.97 4.90 -11.70
N LYS A 62 9.18 5.73 -11.02
CA LYS A 62 8.41 5.30 -9.86
C LYS A 62 7.09 4.66 -10.31
N LEU A 63 6.57 3.75 -9.49
CA LEU A 63 5.26 3.13 -9.72
C LEU A 63 4.15 4.18 -9.88
N GLY A 64 4.20 5.26 -9.10
CA GLY A 64 3.25 6.38 -9.16
C GLY A 64 3.13 7.02 -10.55
N ASP A 65 4.23 7.12 -11.28
CA ASP A 65 4.27 7.71 -12.62
C ASP A 65 3.52 6.86 -13.64
N VAL A 66 3.56 5.53 -13.45
CA VAL A 66 2.83 4.58 -14.31
C VAL A 66 1.34 4.63 -14.02
N VAL A 67 0.94 4.58 -12.75
CA VAL A 67 -0.48 4.41 -12.37
C VAL A 67 -1.29 5.72 -12.38
N SER A 68 -0.65 6.85 -12.64
CA SER A 68 -1.31 8.16 -12.73
C SER A 68 -1.95 8.43 -14.09
N SER A 69 -2.90 9.37 -14.14
CA SER A 69 -3.70 9.70 -15.33
C SER A 69 -2.90 9.94 -16.63
N PRO A 70 -1.72 10.60 -16.62
CA PRO A 70 -0.98 10.87 -17.86
C PRO A 70 -0.60 9.59 -18.64
N ARG A 71 -0.38 8.47 -17.93
CA ARG A 71 0.01 7.20 -18.55
C ARG A 71 -1.11 6.17 -18.57
N CYS A 72 -2.02 6.22 -17.60
CA CYS A 72 -3.16 5.32 -17.53
C CYS A 72 -4.47 6.10 -17.31
N PRO A 73 -4.99 6.79 -18.34
CA PRO A 73 -6.15 7.69 -18.19
C PRO A 73 -7.44 6.98 -17.81
N VAL A 74 -7.58 5.68 -18.09
CA VAL A 74 -8.79 4.88 -17.81
C VAL A 74 -8.61 3.85 -16.69
N LEU A 75 -7.52 3.94 -15.92
CA LEU A 75 -7.19 2.97 -14.87
C LEU A 75 -8.14 3.09 -13.69
N ARG A 76 -8.89 2.03 -13.43
CA ARG A 76 -9.91 1.96 -12.38
C ARG A 76 -9.45 1.19 -11.15
N VAL A 77 -8.58 0.20 -11.33
CA VAL A 77 -8.13 -0.68 -10.25
C VAL A 77 -6.61 -0.79 -10.26
N VAL A 78 -6.00 -0.54 -9.10
CA VAL A 78 -4.59 -0.81 -8.82
C VAL A 78 -4.50 -1.72 -7.61
N SER A 79 -3.79 -2.83 -7.73
CA SER A 79 -3.48 -3.73 -6.61
C SER A 79 -2.00 -4.06 -6.63
N VAL A 80 -1.30 -3.76 -5.54
CA VAL A 80 0.11 -4.11 -5.36
C VAL A 80 0.26 -4.89 -4.07
N CYS A 81 0.77 -6.11 -4.18
CA CYS A 81 0.77 -7.07 -3.08
C CYS A 81 2.14 -7.70 -2.90
N ASN A 82 2.60 -7.81 -1.64
CA ASN A 82 3.84 -8.48 -1.24
C ASN A 82 5.06 -8.01 -2.04
N SER A 83 5.24 -6.69 -2.15
CA SER A 83 6.22 -6.08 -3.06
C SER A 83 7.16 -5.13 -2.32
N SER A 84 8.32 -4.86 -2.89
CA SER A 84 9.34 -3.95 -2.32
C SER A 84 9.92 -3.02 -3.37
N GLY A 85 10.67 -2.00 -2.95
CA GLY A 85 11.26 -1.01 -3.86
C GLY A 85 10.32 0.13 -4.24
N VAL A 86 9.29 0.38 -3.42
CA VAL A 86 8.38 1.52 -3.53
C VAL A 86 8.49 2.32 -2.23
N ASP A 87 9.44 3.24 -2.18
CA ASP A 87 9.69 4.13 -1.03
C ASP A 87 8.73 5.32 -1.00
N THR A 88 8.49 5.94 -2.16
CA THR A 88 7.54 7.01 -2.38
C THR A 88 6.52 6.59 -3.45
N LEU A 89 5.25 6.71 -3.13
CA LEU A 89 4.15 6.48 -4.06
C LEU A 89 3.25 7.72 -4.17
N THR A 90 3.36 8.41 -5.29
CA THR A 90 2.48 9.55 -5.63
C THR A 90 1.54 9.15 -6.76
N VAL A 91 0.23 9.17 -6.50
CA VAL A 91 -0.78 8.80 -7.49
C VAL A 91 -1.72 9.96 -7.72
N ARG A 92 -1.77 10.44 -8.97
CA ARG A 92 -2.71 11.48 -9.42
C ARG A 92 -3.61 10.90 -10.49
N SER A 93 -4.79 10.42 -10.09
CA SER A 93 -5.69 9.69 -10.99
C SER A 93 -7.13 10.16 -10.93
N LYS A 94 -7.67 10.61 -12.07
CA LYS A 94 -9.10 11.00 -12.17
C LYS A 94 -10.04 9.82 -12.35
N SER A 95 -9.54 8.65 -12.76
CA SER A 95 -10.35 7.46 -13.10
C SER A 95 -10.24 6.32 -12.10
N LEU A 96 -9.28 6.39 -11.17
CA LEU A 96 -9.03 5.34 -10.19
C LEU A 96 -10.21 5.22 -9.21
N LEU A 97 -10.76 4.01 -9.10
CA LEU A 97 -11.90 3.69 -8.23
C LEU A 97 -11.50 2.82 -7.04
N ARG A 98 -10.50 1.96 -7.21
CA ARG A 98 -10.01 1.06 -6.15
C ARG A 98 -8.48 1.01 -6.14
N MET A 99 -7.91 1.15 -4.96
CA MET A 99 -6.49 0.97 -4.70
C MET A 99 -6.28 0.02 -3.53
N GLU A 100 -5.48 -1.02 -3.76
CA GLU A 100 -5.07 -2.00 -2.75
C GLU A 100 -3.55 -2.00 -2.66
N LEU A 101 -3.01 -1.65 -1.50
CA LEU A 101 -1.59 -1.75 -1.18
C LEU A 101 -1.44 -2.69 0.00
N LEU A 102 -0.90 -3.88 -0.26
CA LEU A 102 -0.88 -4.98 0.70
C LEU A 102 0.56 -5.50 0.85
N TRP A 103 1.05 -5.59 2.08
CA TRP A 103 2.39 -6.11 2.41
C TRP A 103 3.50 -5.43 1.59
N LEU A 104 3.52 -4.10 1.59
CA LEU A 104 4.60 -3.35 0.96
C LEU A 104 5.76 -3.17 1.95
N ASN A 105 6.97 -3.54 1.52
CA ASN A 105 8.16 -3.39 2.34
C ASN A 105 8.87 -2.07 2.02
N GLY A 106 8.84 -1.14 2.98
CA GLY A 106 9.62 0.09 2.94
C GLY A 106 8.92 1.31 2.34
N LEU A 107 7.58 1.33 2.29
CA LEU A 107 6.83 2.52 1.88
C LEU A 107 6.95 3.60 2.98
N GLN A 108 7.44 4.77 2.60
CA GLN A 108 7.69 5.90 3.50
C GLN A 108 6.75 7.06 3.20
N GLU A 109 6.47 7.31 1.93
CA GLU A 109 5.65 8.43 1.48
C GLU A 109 4.52 7.94 0.60
N LEU A 110 3.29 8.31 0.92
CA LEU A 110 2.10 8.00 0.14
C LEU A 110 1.30 9.28 -0.10
N THR A 111 1.22 9.71 -1.35
CA THR A 111 0.34 10.82 -1.75
C THR A 111 -0.68 10.31 -2.75
N ILE A 112 -1.96 10.47 -2.43
CA ILE A 112 -3.08 10.10 -3.30
C ILE A 112 -3.91 11.34 -3.58
N ASP A 113 -3.98 11.72 -4.85
CA ASP A 113 -4.95 12.68 -5.39
C ASP A 113 -5.82 11.92 -6.40
N ALA A 114 -6.95 11.41 -5.91
CA ALA A 114 -7.83 10.55 -6.68
C ALA A 114 -9.30 10.85 -6.37
N PRO A 115 -9.91 11.85 -7.04
CA PRO A 115 -11.25 12.32 -6.70
C PRO A 115 -12.36 11.29 -6.92
N ALA A 116 -12.15 10.29 -7.78
CA ALA A 116 -13.10 9.22 -8.06
C ALA A 116 -12.89 7.96 -7.20
N LEU A 117 -11.86 7.94 -6.33
CA LEU A 117 -11.49 6.77 -5.55
C LEU A 117 -12.59 6.44 -4.54
N LYS A 118 -13.09 5.20 -4.59
CA LYS A 118 -14.16 4.70 -3.72
C LYS A 118 -13.65 3.74 -2.65
N VAL A 119 -12.61 2.97 -2.96
CA VAL A 119 -12.05 1.96 -2.05
C VAL A 119 -10.55 2.14 -1.95
N LEU A 120 -10.05 2.29 -0.72
CA LEU A 120 -8.63 2.30 -0.40
C LEU A 120 -8.35 1.24 0.67
N GLU A 121 -7.40 0.36 0.39
CA GLU A 121 -6.95 -0.68 1.31
C GLU A 121 -5.44 -0.60 1.51
N LEU A 122 -5.04 -0.41 2.76
CA LEU A 122 -3.66 -0.35 3.23
C LEU A 122 -3.47 -1.42 4.30
N PHE A 123 -2.58 -2.38 4.04
CA PHE A 123 -2.33 -3.48 4.96
C PHE A 123 -0.83 -3.79 5.06
N LYS A 124 -0.19 -3.50 6.20
CA LYS A 124 1.23 -3.77 6.45
C LYS A 124 2.16 -3.19 5.37
N CYS A 125 1.96 -1.93 5.02
CA CYS A 125 2.78 -1.15 4.09
C CYS A 125 3.84 -0.28 4.77
N PHE A 126 3.61 0.19 6.01
CA PHE A 126 4.45 1.19 6.68
C PHE A 126 5.29 0.63 7.84
N VAL A 127 5.48 -0.69 7.89
CA VAL A 127 6.09 -1.39 9.03
C VAL A 127 7.46 -0.77 9.38
N GLN A 128 7.61 -0.32 10.64
CA GLN A 128 8.82 0.27 11.25
C GLN A 128 9.21 1.68 10.80
N ILE A 129 8.36 2.39 10.06
CA ILE A 129 8.62 3.77 9.59
C ILE A 129 7.49 4.68 10.12
N GLN A 130 7.77 5.97 10.31
CA GLN A 130 6.76 7.00 10.50
C GLN A 130 6.38 7.56 9.11
N PRO A 131 5.34 7.04 8.45
CA PRO A 131 5.09 7.34 7.04
C PRO A 131 4.51 8.74 6.86
N VAL A 132 4.90 9.45 5.82
CA VAL A 132 4.24 10.69 5.42
C VAL A 132 3.11 10.33 4.45
N VAL A 133 1.87 10.48 4.89
CA VAL A 133 0.69 10.12 4.11
C VAL A 133 -0.18 11.35 3.88
N ASP A 134 -0.56 11.59 2.63
CA ASP A 134 -1.52 12.63 2.25
C ASP A 134 -2.55 12.06 1.27
N ILE A 135 -3.83 12.13 1.64
CA ILE A 135 -4.92 11.52 0.87
C ILE A 135 -6.02 12.54 0.60
N ALA A 136 -6.22 12.85 -0.69
CA ALA A 136 -7.32 13.60 -1.25
C ALA A 136 -8.21 12.68 -2.11
N ALA A 137 -9.27 12.15 -1.49
CA ALA A 137 -10.24 11.25 -2.12
C ALA A 137 -11.68 11.55 -1.66
N PRO A 138 -12.31 12.65 -2.12
CA PRO A 138 -13.64 13.09 -1.68
C PRO A 138 -14.77 12.07 -1.86
N GLN A 139 -14.64 11.13 -2.79
CA GLN A 139 -15.64 10.09 -3.04
C GLN A 139 -15.32 8.75 -2.36
N LEU A 140 -14.38 8.74 -1.41
CA LEU A 140 -13.98 7.51 -0.72
C LEU A 140 -15.14 7.00 0.14
N VAL A 141 -15.57 5.77 -0.13
CA VAL A 141 -16.68 5.09 0.56
C VAL A 141 -16.15 4.07 1.58
N SER A 142 -15.08 3.37 1.24
CA SER A 142 -14.49 2.33 2.08
C SER A 142 -13.00 2.56 2.29
N LEU A 143 -12.60 2.68 3.55
CA LEU A 143 -11.22 2.78 3.98
C LEU A 143 -10.86 1.59 4.87
N TYR A 144 -9.89 0.80 4.43
CA TYR A 144 -9.28 -0.26 5.21
C TYR A 144 -7.87 0.18 5.57
N TRP A 145 -7.66 0.57 6.82
CA TRP A 145 -6.40 1.06 7.34
C TRP A 145 -5.85 0.09 8.39
N HIS A 146 -5.06 -0.89 7.96
CA HIS A 146 -4.47 -1.90 8.82
C HIS A 146 -2.98 -1.66 9.11
N ASP A 147 -2.53 -0.43 8.89
CA ASP A 147 -1.16 0.00 9.14
C ASP A 147 -1.00 0.79 10.45
N ALA A 148 0.22 0.76 10.98
CA ALA A 148 0.64 1.66 12.05
C ALA A 148 0.95 3.05 11.48
N PHE A 149 0.63 4.10 12.23
CA PHE A 149 0.86 5.48 11.83
C PHE A 149 0.93 6.39 13.06
N HIS A 150 1.35 7.64 12.85
CA HIS A 150 1.20 8.72 13.81
C HIS A 150 0.34 9.82 13.20
N ARG A 151 -0.58 10.43 13.97
CA ARG A 151 -1.49 11.47 13.48
C ARG A 151 -0.80 12.67 12.84
N SER A 152 0.41 13.04 13.28
CA SER A 152 1.16 14.15 12.68
C SER A 152 1.74 13.82 11.30
N SER A 153 1.76 12.54 10.95
CA SER A 153 2.33 12.01 9.71
C SER A 153 1.26 11.69 8.67
N VAL A 154 -0.03 11.80 9.04
CA VAL A 154 -1.16 11.48 8.18
C VAL A 154 -2.06 12.70 8.00
N SER A 155 -2.15 13.18 6.76
CA SER A 155 -3.11 14.15 6.27
C SER A 155 -4.25 13.42 5.56
N LEU A 156 -5.45 13.47 6.15
CA LEU A 156 -6.68 13.01 5.51
C LEU A 156 -7.49 14.24 5.14
N GLY A 157 -7.59 14.50 3.83
CA GLY A 157 -8.40 15.57 3.26
C GLY A 157 -9.89 15.38 3.54
N ASN A 158 -10.75 15.98 2.72
CA ASN A 158 -12.18 15.73 2.85
C ASN A 158 -12.51 14.30 2.37
N LEU A 159 -12.88 13.42 3.28
CA LEU A 159 -13.38 12.06 3.01
C LEU A 159 -14.86 11.95 3.43
N GLY A 160 -15.65 13.01 3.19
CA GLY A 160 -17.02 13.15 3.70
C GLY A 160 -18.03 12.09 3.22
N GLN A 161 -17.69 11.26 2.24
CA GLN A 161 -18.52 10.15 1.79
C GLN A 161 -18.17 8.80 2.43
N LEU A 162 -17.27 8.78 3.42
CA LEU A 162 -16.82 7.53 4.04
C LEU A 162 -17.99 6.84 4.77
N GLN A 163 -18.29 5.61 4.36
CA GLN A 163 -19.35 4.79 4.96
C GLN A 163 -18.79 3.60 5.72
N LEU A 164 -17.64 3.07 5.30
CA LEU A 164 -16.99 1.92 5.93
C LEU A 164 -15.57 2.29 6.34
N LEU A 165 -15.28 2.06 7.62
CA LEU A 165 -13.93 2.11 8.16
C LEU A 165 -13.56 0.76 8.74
N SER A 166 -12.47 0.17 8.27
CA SER A 166 -11.83 -0.96 8.93
C SER A 166 -10.45 -0.54 9.39
N THR A 167 -10.11 -0.83 10.65
CA THR A 167 -8.81 -0.46 11.21
C THR A 167 -8.02 -1.69 11.66
N SER A 168 -6.72 -1.49 11.92
CA SER A 168 -5.93 -2.47 12.68
C SER A 168 -6.52 -2.73 14.07
N TYR A 169 -5.98 -3.75 14.74
CA TYR A 169 -6.46 -4.20 16.03
C TYR A 169 -6.29 -3.13 17.13
N ILE A 170 -7.24 -3.07 18.06
CA ILE A 170 -7.09 -2.32 19.31
C ILE A 170 -6.61 -3.31 20.37
N LEU A 171 -5.41 -3.09 20.91
CA LEU A 171 -4.84 -3.98 21.92
C LEU A 171 -5.47 -3.66 23.28
N VAL A 172 -6.24 -4.61 23.82
CA VAL A 172 -6.97 -4.45 25.10
C VAL A 172 -5.99 -4.42 26.28
N TYR A 173 -4.95 -5.25 26.23
CA TYR A 173 -3.89 -5.35 27.23
C TYR A 173 -2.55 -4.98 26.60
N GLY A 174 -1.68 -4.30 27.35
CA GLY A 174 -0.31 -4.07 26.90
C GLY A 174 0.40 -2.87 27.55
N SER A 175 1.60 -2.60 27.04
CA SER A 175 2.55 -1.61 27.56
C SER A 175 2.21 -0.17 27.13
N GLN A 176 3.11 0.78 27.39
CA GLN A 176 2.94 2.15 26.89
C GLN A 176 2.84 2.22 25.35
N CYS A 177 3.54 1.34 24.62
CA CYS A 177 3.49 1.27 23.16
C CYS A 177 2.08 0.90 22.67
N THR A 178 1.42 -0.04 23.35
CA THR A 178 0.02 -0.40 23.13
C THR A 178 -0.91 0.80 23.32
N ARG A 179 -0.70 1.60 24.36
CA ARG A 179 -1.52 2.80 24.60
C ARG A 179 -1.32 3.85 23.50
N ARG A 180 -0.10 4.03 22.99
CA ARG A 180 0.17 4.94 21.87
C ARG A 180 -0.57 4.49 20.61
N HIS A 181 -0.42 3.21 20.22
CA HIS A 181 -1.15 2.63 19.10
C HIS A 181 -2.67 2.86 19.21
N ASN A 182 -3.26 2.53 20.36
CA ASN A 182 -4.70 2.72 20.58
C ASN A 182 -5.13 4.20 20.46
N ARG A 183 -4.29 5.16 20.87
CA ARG A 183 -4.58 6.59 20.73
C ARG A 183 -4.63 7.05 19.27
N GLU A 184 -3.74 6.53 18.44
CA GLU A 184 -3.74 6.86 17.00
C GLU A 184 -4.98 6.29 16.31
N ILE A 185 -5.38 5.07 16.67
CA ILE A 185 -6.66 4.49 16.19
C ILE A 185 -7.85 5.31 16.69
N GLN A 186 -7.87 5.73 17.97
CA GLN A 186 -8.94 6.58 18.51
C GLN A 186 -9.04 7.91 17.76
N TRP A 187 -7.91 8.55 17.43
CA TRP A 187 -7.91 9.78 16.62
C TRP A 187 -8.54 9.54 15.25
N LEU A 188 -8.21 8.43 14.59
CA LEU A 188 -8.79 8.07 13.29
C LEU A 188 -10.30 7.84 13.39
N LEU A 189 -10.78 7.15 14.44
CA LEU A 189 -12.22 6.95 14.68
C LEU A 189 -12.95 8.29 14.91
N GLN A 190 -12.36 9.19 15.71
CA GLN A 190 -12.95 10.50 15.98
C GLN A 190 -13.06 11.39 14.73
N ARG A 191 -12.21 11.16 13.72
CA ARG A 191 -12.24 11.88 12.44
C ARG A 191 -13.50 11.56 11.62
N PHE A 192 -14.10 10.38 11.81
CA PHE A 192 -15.23 9.88 11.02
C PHE A 192 -16.42 9.51 11.89
N GLN A 193 -17.28 10.49 12.20
CA GLN A 193 -18.44 10.28 13.07
C GLN A 193 -19.71 9.78 12.35
N ALA A 194 -19.72 9.76 11.01
CA ALA A 194 -20.90 9.45 10.19
C ALA A 194 -20.77 8.17 9.35
N ILE A 195 -19.97 7.19 9.81
CA ILE A 195 -19.80 5.91 9.12
C ILE A 195 -20.98 4.95 9.40
N HIS A 196 -21.34 4.14 8.42
CA HIS A 196 -22.38 3.10 8.53
C HIS A 196 -21.84 1.77 9.06
N SER A 197 -20.56 1.48 8.81
CA SER A 197 -19.94 0.21 9.18
C SER A 197 -18.54 0.43 9.73
N LEU A 198 -18.27 -0.16 10.89
CA LEU A 198 -16.99 -0.09 11.58
C LEU A 198 -16.48 -1.50 11.88
N HIS A 199 -15.33 -1.86 11.33
CA HIS A 199 -14.72 -3.18 11.54
C HIS A 199 -13.42 -3.01 12.33
N ILE A 200 -13.41 -3.47 13.58
CA ILE A 200 -12.26 -3.43 14.48
C ILE A 200 -12.04 -4.82 15.08
N MET A 201 -10.78 -5.25 15.16
CA MET A 201 -10.38 -6.46 15.86
C MET A 201 -9.91 -6.14 17.28
N LEU A 202 -10.40 -6.89 18.27
CA LEU A 202 -9.98 -6.80 19.67
C LEU A 202 -9.29 -8.11 20.09
N PRO A 203 -7.96 -8.24 19.96
CA PRO A 203 -7.25 -9.40 20.45
C PRO A 203 -7.18 -9.39 21.99
N TYR A 204 -7.69 -10.46 22.61
CA TYR A 204 -7.74 -10.64 24.07
C TYR A 204 -6.63 -11.57 24.64
N GLY A 205 -5.58 -11.88 23.86
CA GLY A 205 -4.52 -12.80 24.27
C GLY A 205 -3.10 -12.33 23.93
N TRP A 206 -2.13 -12.69 24.77
CA TRP A 206 -0.68 -12.41 24.61
C TRP A 206 -0.04 -13.08 23.38
N LEU A 207 -0.75 -13.98 22.70
CA LEU A 207 -0.20 -14.85 21.65
C LEU A 207 0.12 -14.12 20.33
N PHE A 208 -0.32 -12.89 20.11
CA PHE A 208 0.00 -12.15 18.87
C PHE A 208 1.33 -11.36 18.93
N LEU A 209 1.98 -11.26 20.10
CA LEU A 209 3.20 -10.47 20.26
C LEU A 209 4.50 -11.26 20.04
N HIS A 210 4.43 -12.58 19.85
CA HIS A 210 5.63 -13.44 19.87
C HIS A 210 6.13 -13.99 18.52
N GLU A 211 5.50 -13.68 17.38
CA GLU A 211 6.00 -14.19 16.09
C GLU A 211 7.14 -13.38 15.46
N ASN A 212 7.55 -12.23 16.01
CA ASN A 212 8.58 -11.38 15.40
C ASN A 212 9.92 -11.31 16.16
N TYR A 213 10.17 -12.16 17.14
CA TYR A 213 11.47 -12.23 17.84
C TYR A 213 11.89 -13.68 18.09
N LYS A 214 12.12 -14.44 17.01
CA LYS A 214 13.10 -15.54 16.98
C LYS A 214 13.61 -15.70 15.55
N ALA A 215 14.68 -14.99 15.23
CA ALA A 215 15.69 -15.49 14.31
C ALA A 215 16.95 -15.68 15.16
N GLU A 216 17.47 -16.91 15.14
CA GLU A 216 18.72 -17.34 15.77
C GLU A 216 19.94 -16.55 15.27
#